data_AF-A0A932DZX7-F1
#
_entry.id   AF-A0A932DZX7-F1
#
_cell.length_a   1.000
_cell.length_b   1.000
_cell.length_c   1.000
_cell.angle_alpha   90.00
_cell.angle_beta   90.00
_cell.angle_gamma   90.00
#
_symmetry.space_group_name_H-M   'P 1'
#
loop_
_entity.id
_entity.type
_entity.pdbx_description
1 polymer ?
#
loop_
_entity_poly.entity_id
_entity_poly.type
_entity_poly.pdbx_seq_one_letter_code
_entity_poly.pdbx_strand_id
1 'polypeptide(L)'
;MTRANALRTVGLVAALCTTALGPGAAAQAPGDAARGQRVFAAKHCARCHVPRGQPGVGPALEALRRPQGAYELAGRLWNHAPAMFTVLTQEGIGWPQIGEGEMADLMAYLQADPARDPAPDLSRGQVMLIQKGCLKCHGWKGEGARAAPELSERRGSFAPAARWGATLWSHTPRMAAVAIQRGVLYPRFAGDEMGNLLGFLRGGGAAP
;
A
#
# COMPACT_ATOMS: atom_id res chain seq x y z
N MET A 1 -68.06 -27.89 35.57
CA MET A 1 -67.08 -28.94 35.96
C MET A 1 -67.25 -30.04 34.91
N THR A 2 -66.33 -30.44 34.03
CA THR A 2 -64.86 -30.62 34.12
C THR A 2 -64.30 -30.86 32.71
N ARG A 3 -63.23 -30.11 32.36
CA ARG A 3 -62.08 -30.35 31.47
C ARG A 3 -62.23 -31.17 30.17
N ALA A 4 -62.11 -30.48 29.03
CA ALA A 4 -61.68 -31.05 27.75
C ALA A 4 -60.15 -31.22 27.74
N ASN A 5 -59.68 -32.40 27.30
CA ASN A 5 -58.28 -32.79 27.24
C ASN A 5 -57.74 -32.55 25.82
N ALA A 6 -56.87 -31.56 25.64
CA ALA A 6 -56.18 -31.32 24.37
C ALA A 6 -54.74 -31.83 24.47
N LEU A 7 -54.45 -32.96 23.83
CA LEU A 7 -53.08 -33.40 23.62
C LEU A 7 -52.38 -32.42 22.68
N ARG A 8 -51.34 -31.74 23.17
CA ARG A 8 -50.44 -30.91 22.38
C ARG A 8 -49.33 -31.79 21.79
N THR A 9 -49.34 -31.97 20.48
CA THR A 9 -48.18 -32.48 19.73
C THR A 9 -47.10 -31.41 19.71
N VAL A 10 -45.95 -31.68 20.35
CA VAL A 10 -44.75 -30.85 20.28
C VAL A 10 -44.00 -31.22 18.99
N GLY A 11 -44.10 -30.37 17.96
CA GLY A 11 -43.28 -30.48 16.75
C GLY A 11 -41.90 -29.89 17.01
N LEU A 12 -40.85 -30.72 16.93
CA LEU A 12 -39.46 -30.29 17.02
C LEU A 12 -39.06 -29.64 15.69
N VAL A 13 -38.96 -28.31 15.64
CA VAL A 13 -38.44 -27.59 14.48
C VAL A 13 -36.91 -27.56 14.60
N ALA A 14 -36.22 -28.38 13.81
CA ALA A 14 -34.77 -28.33 13.69
C ALA A 14 -34.37 -27.06 12.90
N ALA A 15 -33.81 -26.08 13.61
CA ALA A 15 -33.25 -24.89 12.99
C ALA A 15 -31.94 -25.24 12.27
N LEU A 16 -31.98 -25.34 10.94
CA LEU A 16 -30.80 -25.42 10.09
C LEU A 16 -30.09 -24.06 10.14
N CYS A 17 -29.01 -23.99 10.92
CA CYS A 17 -28.13 -22.83 10.94
C CYS A 17 -27.27 -22.87 9.67
N THR A 18 -27.77 -22.29 8.58
CA THR A 18 -26.97 -22.04 7.37
C THR A 18 -25.95 -20.96 7.69
N THR A 19 -24.70 -21.34 7.90
CA THR A 19 -23.59 -20.41 7.92
C THR A 19 -23.47 -19.78 6.53
N ALA A 20 -24.00 -18.57 6.38
CA ALA A 20 -23.71 -17.75 5.22
C ALA A 20 -22.21 -17.42 5.25
N LEU A 21 -21.44 -18.08 4.38
CA LEU A 21 -20.10 -17.64 4.03
C LEU A 21 -20.23 -16.22 3.49
N GLY A 22 -19.84 -15.23 4.30
CA GLY A 22 -19.70 -13.86 3.83
C GLY A 22 -18.77 -13.82 2.63
N PRO A 23 -18.90 -12.82 1.73
CA PRO A 23 -17.99 -12.69 0.60
C PRO A 23 -16.57 -12.56 1.12
N GLY A 24 -15.78 -13.62 0.98
CA GLY A 24 -14.35 -13.58 1.23
C GLY A 24 -13.78 -12.44 0.39
N ALA A 25 -12.95 -11.60 1.00
CA ALA A 25 -12.22 -10.55 0.30
C ALA A 25 -11.63 -11.17 -0.97
N ALA A 26 -12.14 -10.76 -2.14
CA ALA A 26 -11.70 -11.28 -3.41
C ALA A 26 -10.18 -11.10 -3.45
N ALA A 27 -9.43 -12.21 -3.47
CA ALA A 27 -7.99 -12.18 -3.58
C ALA A 27 -7.65 -11.39 -4.85
N GLN A 28 -6.94 -10.28 -4.70
CA GLN A 28 -6.48 -9.48 -5.81
C GLN A 28 -5.77 -10.41 -6.79
N ALA A 29 -6.17 -10.38 -8.07
CA ALA A 29 -5.51 -11.20 -9.08
C ALA A 29 -4.00 -10.92 -9.04
N PRO A 30 -3.16 -11.97 -8.97
CA PRO A 30 -1.71 -11.77 -8.95
C PRO A 30 -1.29 -11.03 -10.21
N GLY A 31 -0.34 -10.10 -10.05
CA GLY A 31 0.25 -9.40 -11.19
C GLY A 31 0.95 -10.36 -12.16
N ASP A 32 1.08 -9.93 -13.40
CA ASP A 32 1.77 -10.68 -14.47
C ASP A 32 3.13 -10.04 -14.75
N ALA A 33 4.19 -10.81 -14.56
CA ALA A 33 5.56 -10.32 -14.73
C ALA A 33 5.88 -9.90 -16.18
N ALA A 34 5.27 -10.54 -17.19
CA ALA A 34 5.48 -10.17 -18.59
C ALA A 34 4.76 -8.86 -18.93
N ARG A 35 3.55 -8.62 -18.40
CA ARG A 35 2.91 -7.29 -18.46
C ARG A 35 3.72 -6.27 -17.68
N GLY A 36 4.23 -6.62 -16.51
CA GLY A 36 5.04 -5.74 -15.69
C GLY A 36 6.32 -5.27 -16.38
N GLN A 37 6.99 -6.16 -17.11
CA GLN A 37 8.12 -5.78 -17.96
C GLN A 37 7.73 -4.74 -19.02
N ARG A 38 6.55 -4.89 -19.64
CA ARG A 38 6.05 -3.91 -20.62
C ARG A 38 5.73 -2.57 -19.96
N VAL A 39 5.10 -2.58 -18.78
CA VAL A 39 4.88 -1.35 -17.99
C VAL A 39 6.22 -0.69 -17.64
N PHE A 40 7.21 -1.46 -17.19
CA PHE A 40 8.53 -0.95 -16.82
C PHE A 40 9.22 -0.22 -17.99
N ALA A 41 9.11 -0.76 -19.21
CA ALA A 41 9.59 -0.10 -20.41
C ALA A 41 8.73 1.13 -20.79
N ALA A 42 7.41 0.98 -20.82
CA ALA A 42 6.47 2.01 -21.24
C ALA A 42 6.45 3.24 -20.32
N LYS A 43 6.67 3.05 -19.01
CA LYS A 43 6.76 4.13 -18.00
C LYS A 43 8.19 4.65 -17.83
N HIS A 44 9.06 4.37 -18.78
CA HIS A 44 10.45 4.88 -18.87
C HIS A 44 11.41 4.39 -17.78
N CYS A 45 11.03 3.42 -16.93
CA CYS A 45 11.91 2.90 -15.87
C CYS A 45 13.20 2.31 -16.46
N ALA A 46 13.09 1.61 -17.61
CA ALA A 46 14.21 1.00 -18.32
C ALA A 46 15.23 2.00 -18.90
N ARG A 47 14.94 3.31 -18.92
CA ARG A 47 15.91 4.32 -19.37
C ARG A 47 17.07 4.52 -18.39
N CYS A 48 16.79 4.35 -17.09
CA CYS A 48 17.79 4.56 -16.04
C CYS A 48 18.15 3.26 -15.31
N HIS A 49 17.18 2.36 -15.15
CA HIS A 49 17.34 1.08 -14.46
C HIS A 49 17.62 -0.04 -15.47
N VAL A 50 18.82 -0.01 -16.02
CA VAL A 50 19.30 -0.98 -17.02
C VAL A 50 19.97 -2.19 -16.35
N PRO A 51 20.13 -3.33 -17.07
CA PRO A 51 20.91 -4.47 -16.57
C PRO A 51 22.33 -4.08 -16.15
N ARG A 52 22.87 -4.81 -15.18
CA ARG A 52 24.23 -4.59 -14.68
C ARG A 52 25.26 -4.61 -15.82
N GLY A 53 26.15 -3.62 -15.82
CA GLY A 53 27.18 -3.47 -16.85
C GLY A 53 26.76 -2.64 -18.06
N GLN A 54 25.49 -2.22 -18.15
CA GLN A 54 25.01 -1.25 -19.15
C GLN A 54 25.06 0.19 -18.59
N PRO A 55 25.20 1.20 -19.46
CA PRO A 55 25.25 2.60 -19.03
C PRO A 55 23.85 3.08 -18.61
N GLY A 56 23.61 3.16 -17.29
CA GLY A 56 22.42 3.75 -16.71
C GLY A 56 22.74 4.52 -15.44
N VAL A 57 21.96 5.57 -15.18
CA VAL A 57 22.16 6.47 -14.03
C VAL A 57 21.43 6.00 -12.76
N GLY A 58 20.52 5.04 -12.89
CA GLY A 58 19.81 4.44 -11.77
C GLY A 58 20.50 3.17 -11.24
N PRO A 59 20.08 2.66 -10.07
CA PRO A 59 20.43 1.31 -9.65
C PRO A 59 20.14 0.29 -10.76
N ALA A 60 21.07 -0.64 -10.95
CA ALA A 60 20.94 -1.71 -11.94
C ALA A 60 19.67 -2.52 -11.71
N LEU A 61 19.01 -2.96 -12.78
CA LEU A 61 17.73 -3.66 -12.75
C LEU A 61 17.68 -4.81 -11.74
N GLU A 62 18.77 -5.58 -11.61
CA GLU A 62 18.88 -6.70 -10.68
C GLU A 62 18.81 -6.28 -9.20
N ALA A 63 19.14 -5.02 -8.87
CA ALA A 63 18.96 -4.47 -7.53
C ALA A 63 17.49 -4.18 -7.21
N LEU A 64 16.65 -3.99 -8.23
CA LEU A 64 15.20 -3.81 -8.10
C LEU A 64 14.48 -5.15 -8.19
N ARG A 65 14.86 -5.98 -9.16
CA ARG A 65 14.23 -7.26 -9.51
C ARG A 65 14.83 -8.41 -8.68
N ARG A 66 14.38 -8.52 -7.44
CA ARG A 66 14.82 -9.51 -6.46
C ARG A 66 13.66 -9.92 -5.55
N PRO A 67 13.68 -11.13 -4.96
CA PRO A 67 12.67 -11.54 -3.99
C PRO A 67 12.63 -10.55 -2.81
N GLN A 68 11.45 -9.98 -2.54
CA GLN A 68 11.23 -8.96 -1.51
C GLN A 68 9.74 -8.85 -1.15
N GLY A 69 9.42 -8.15 -0.06
CA GLY A 69 8.04 -7.81 0.30
C GLY A 69 7.41 -6.79 -0.65
N ALA A 70 6.08 -6.81 -0.80
CA ALA A 70 5.38 -5.83 -1.64
C ALA A 70 5.33 -4.45 -0.98
N TYR A 71 5.12 -4.39 0.34
CA TYR A 71 5.23 -3.15 1.09
C TYR A 71 6.68 -2.70 1.26
N GLU A 72 7.64 -3.64 1.37
CA GLU A 72 9.07 -3.33 1.30
C GLU A 72 9.42 -2.62 -0.02
N LEU A 73 9.04 -3.18 -1.17
CA LEU A 73 9.30 -2.58 -2.49
C LEU A 73 8.69 -1.17 -2.57
N ALA A 74 7.44 -1.01 -2.18
CA ALA A 74 6.80 0.30 -2.29
C ALA A 74 7.33 1.32 -1.26
N GLY A 75 7.90 0.88 -0.12
CA GLY A 75 8.73 1.71 0.76
C GLY A 75 10.06 2.13 0.13
N ARG A 76 10.74 1.24 -0.61
CA ARG A 76 11.93 1.59 -1.39
C ARG A 76 11.60 2.60 -2.49
N LEU A 77 10.45 2.42 -3.15
CA LEU A 77 9.95 3.33 -4.18
C LEU A 77 9.64 4.72 -3.61
N TRP A 78 8.96 4.79 -2.46
CA TRP A 78 8.72 6.02 -1.70
C TRP A 78 10.01 6.81 -1.46
N ASN A 79 11.04 6.12 -0.95
CA ASN A 79 12.34 6.72 -0.70
C ASN A 79 13.00 7.15 -2.02
N HIS A 80 12.88 6.37 -3.08
CA HIS A 80 13.58 6.69 -4.32
C HIS A 80 12.92 7.85 -5.11
N ALA A 81 11.62 8.03 -4.96
CA ALA A 81 10.81 8.92 -5.79
C ALA A 81 11.29 10.38 -5.88
N PRO A 82 11.79 11.06 -4.81
CA PRO A 82 12.37 12.40 -4.97
C PRO A 82 13.58 12.43 -5.91
N ALA A 83 14.45 11.42 -5.88
CA ALA A 83 15.59 11.34 -6.78
C ALA A 83 15.14 11.04 -8.22
N MET A 84 14.17 10.14 -8.39
CA MET A 84 13.55 9.89 -9.70
C MET A 84 12.90 11.14 -10.26
N PHE A 85 12.21 11.92 -9.44
CA PHE A 85 11.51 13.14 -9.87
C PHE A 85 12.49 14.17 -10.41
N THR A 86 13.62 14.39 -9.72
CA THR A 86 14.70 15.27 -10.19
C THR A 86 15.21 14.84 -11.57
N VAL A 87 15.57 13.55 -11.73
CA VAL A 87 16.15 13.05 -12.99
C VAL A 87 15.12 13.09 -14.12
N LEU A 88 13.88 12.64 -13.90
CA LEU A 88 12.83 12.70 -14.91
C LEU A 88 12.56 14.12 -15.37
N THR A 89 12.54 15.08 -14.44
CA THR A 89 12.36 16.51 -14.76
C THR A 89 13.53 17.04 -15.60
N GLN A 90 14.78 16.68 -15.27
CA GLN A 90 15.96 17.09 -16.03
C GLN A 90 15.98 16.53 -17.45
N GLU A 91 15.47 15.30 -17.63
CA GLU A 91 15.34 14.64 -18.94
C GLU A 91 14.11 15.10 -19.73
N GLY A 92 13.32 16.05 -19.20
CA GLY A 92 12.08 16.52 -19.84
C GLY A 92 10.97 15.46 -19.88
N ILE A 93 11.06 14.42 -19.03
CA ILE A 93 10.10 13.33 -18.95
C ILE A 93 9.07 13.66 -17.87
N GLY A 94 7.80 13.69 -18.25
CA GLY A 94 6.71 13.84 -17.28
C GLY A 94 6.63 12.67 -16.29
N TRP A 95 6.22 12.95 -15.04
CA TRP A 95 6.03 11.90 -14.03
C TRP A 95 4.99 10.87 -14.52
N PRO A 96 5.37 9.60 -14.71
CA PRO A 96 4.50 8.63 -15.36
C PRO A 96 3.30 8.29 -14.46
N GLN A 97 2.11 8.13 -15.04
CA GLN A 97 0.94 7.64 -14.29
C GLN A 97 0.95 6.12 -14.26
N ILE A 98 0.70 5.52 -13.09
CA ILE A 98 0.68 4.06 -12.91
C ILE A 98 -0.60 3.69 -12.14
N GLY A 99 -1.48 2.92 -12.77
CA GLY A 99 -2.70 2.42 -12.14
C GLY A 99 -2.46 1.21 -11.21
N GLU A 100 -3.48 0.83 -10.44
CA GLU A 100 -3.40 -0.32 -9.51
C GLU A 100 -3.01 -1.63 -10.21
N GLY A 101 -3.62 -1.93 -11.37
CA GLY A 101 -3.28 -3.13 -12.15
C GLY A 101 -1.86 -3.10 -12.73
N GLU A 102 -1.44 -1.96 -13.28
CA GLU A 102 -0.07 -1.76 -13.77
C GLU A 102 0.96 -1.89 -12.63
N MET A 103 0.63 -1.40 -11.43
CA MET A 103 1.48 -1.53 -10.26
C MET A 103 1.56 -2.99 -9.78
N ALA A 104 0.45 -3.74 -9.80
CA ALA A 104 0.47 -5.17 -9.49
C ALA A 104 1.39 -5.94 -10.46
N ASP A 105 1.26 -5.67 -11.76
CA ASP A 105 2.12 -6.26 -12.80
C ASP A 105 3.60 -5.86 -12.59
N LEU A 106 3.89 -4.59 -12.28
CA LEU A 106 5.25 -4.13 -11.94
C LEU A 106 5.83 -4.83 -10.71
N MET A 107 5.04 -4.99 -9.64
CA MET A 107 5.45 -5.72 -8.44
C MET A 107 5.82 -7.17 -8.78
N ALA A 108 5.01 -7.85 -9.60
CA ALA A 108 5.31 -9.19 -10.08
C ALA A 108 6.61 -9.24 -10.90
N TYR A 109 6.81 -8.29 -11.83
CA TYR A 109 8.04 -8.20 -12.62
C TYR A 109 9.29 -7.99 -11.74
N LEU A 110 9.17 -7.16 -10.70
CA LEU A 110 10.23 -6.86 -9.74
C LEU A 110 10.36 -7.90 -8.61
N GLN A 111 9.63 -9.02 -8.69
CA GLN A 111 9.64 -10.13 -7.73
C GLN A 111 9.22 -9.74 -6.30
N ALA A 112 8.32 -8.77 -6.19
CA ALA A 112 7.73 -8.39 -4.93
C ALA A 112 6.46 -9.21 -4.64
N ASP A 113 6.40 -9.80 -3.45
CA ASP A 113 5.34 -10.70 -3.02
C ASP A 113 4.83 -10.29 -1.64
N PRO A 114 3.53 -9.96 -1.49
CA PRO A 114 2.94 -9.64 -0.19
C PRO A 114 3.14 -10.72 0.87
N ALA A 115 3.29 -12.00 0.48
CA ALA A 115 3.54 -13.09 1.42
C ALA A 115 4.92 -13.02 2.09
N ARG A 116 5.83 -12.19 1.56
CA ARG A 116 7.16 -11.95 2.13
C ARG A 116 7.20 -10.75 3.08
N ASP A 117 6.15 -9.93 3.12
CA ASP A 117 6.07 -8.83 4.06
C ASP A 117 5.90 -9.37 5.49
N PRO A 118 6.73 -8.95 6.46
CA PRO A 118 6.54 -9.30 7.86
C PRO A 118 5.16 -8.86 8.36
N ALA A 119 4.65 -9.57 9.37
CA ALA A 119 3.46 -9.13 10.08
C ALA A 119 3.72 -7.74 10.70
N PRO A 120 2.84 -6.75 10.51
CA PRO A 120 3.10 -5.40 10.98
C PRO A 120 2.99 -5.31 12.50
N ASP A 121 3.96 -4.62 13.11
CA ASP A 121 3.86 -4.14 14.49
C ASP A 121 3.08 -2.81 14.51
N LEU A 122 1.83 -2.87 14.98
CA LEU A 122 0.92 -1.74 14.96
C LEU A 122 1.34 -0.62 15.92
N SER A 123 1.95 -0.97 17.05
CA SER A 123 2.48 -0.01 18.03
C SER A 123 3.64 0.77 17.43
N ARG A 124 4.58 0.08 16.77
CA ARG A 124 5.66 0.75 16.01
C ARG A 124 5.10 1.55 14.84
N GLY A 125 4.04 1.08 14.19
CA GLY A 125 3.32 1.81 13.15
C GLY A 125 2.74 3.14 13.60
N GLN A 126 2.12 3.18 14.79
CA GLN A 126 1.66 4.42 15.42
C GLN A 126 2.81 5.38 15.68
N VAL A 127 3.94 4.86 16.19
CA VAL A 127 5.14 5.67 16.41
C VAL A 127 5.66 6.25 15.09
N MET A 128 5.62 5.50 13.99
CA MET A 128 6.02 6.00 12.68
C MET A 128 5.15 7.17 12.20
N LEU A 129 3.82 7.12 12.43
CA LEU A 129 2.92 8.21 12.06
C LEU A 129 3.36 9.55 12.68
N ILE A 130 3.82 9.50 13.93
CA ILE A 130 4.25 10.66 14.70
C ILE A 130 5.68 11.05 14.33
N GLN A 131 6.63 10.11 14.42
CA GLN A 131 8.07 10.38 14.22
C GLN A 131 8.41 10.79 12.78
N LYS A 132 7.72 10.22 11.79
CA LYS A 132 7.89 10.62 10.39
C LYS A 132 7.16 11.93 10.06
N GLY A 133 6.48 12.53 11.04
CA GLY A 133 5.89 13.86 10.94
C GLY A 133 4.64 13.94 10.07
N CYS A 134 3.94 12.83 9.83
CA CYS A 134 2.76 12.78 8.97
C CYS A 134 1.68 13.76 9.44
N LEU A 135 1.52 13.87 10.77
CA LEU A 135 0.52 14.74 11.42
C LEU A 135 0.81 16.24 11.29
N LYS A 136 1.98 16.63 10.77
CA LYS A 136 2.29 18.04 10.46
C LYS A 136 1.46 18.58 9.30
N CYS A 137 0.92 17.69 8.46
CA CYS A 137 0.06 18.07 7.33
C CYS A 137 -1.26 17.30 7.31
N HIS A 138 -1.24 16.02 7.64
CA HIS A 138 -2.40 15.14 7.63
C HIS A 138 -3.08 15.09 9.00
N GLY A 139 -4.38 14.79 8.97
CA GLY A 139 -5.13 14.43 10.17
C GLY A 139 -5.07 12.92 10.46
N TRP A 140 -5.25 12.57 11.73
CA TRP A 140 -5.56 11.21 12.19
C TRP A 140 -6.61 11.25 13.30
N LYS A 141 -7.82 10.75 13.02
CA LYS A 141 -8.94 10.70 13.98
C LYS A 141 -9.23 12.07 14.63
N GLY A 142 -9.13 13.13 13.86
CA GLY A 142 -9.38 14.49 14.33
C GLY A 142 -8.18 15.20 14.96
N GLU A 143 -7.07 14.50 15.20
CA GLU A 143 -5.80 15.06 15.62
C GLU A 143 -4.91 15.44 14.41
N GLY A 144 -3.90 16.28 14.63
CA GLY A 144 -2.96 16.70 13.58
C GLY A 144 -3.45 17.91 12.76
N ALA A 145 -2.66 18.27 11.76
CA ALA A 145 -2.97 19.38 10.86
C ALA A 145 -4.00 18.98 9.80
N ARG A 146 -4.76 19.95 9.28
CA ARG A 146 -5.78 19.73 8.24
C ARG A 146 -5.39 20.33 6.89
N ALA A 147 -4.09 20.40 6.62
CA ALA A 147 -3.55 20.92 5.36
C ALA A 147 -3.57 19.86 4.24
N ALA A 148 -3.71 18.58 4.59
CA ALA A 148 -3.80 17.44 3.69
C ALA A 148 -4.95 16.50 4.14
N PRO A 149 -5.38 15.54 3.29
CA PRO A 149 -6.49 14.64 3.61
C PRO A 149 -6.28 13.87 4.92
N GLU A 150 -7.38 13.64 5.64
CA GLU A 150 -7.46 12.83 6.85
C GLU A 150 -7.10 11.36 6.53
N LEU A 151 -6.05 10.84 7.17
CA LEU A 151 -5.54 9.50 6.86
C LEU A 151 -6.47 8.40 7.39
N SER A 152 -7.18 8.64 8.50
CA SER A 152 -8.12 7.65 9.07
C SER A 152 -9.37 7.42 8.20
N GLU A 153 -9.66 8.34 7.27
CA GLU A 153 -10.72 8.19 6.27
C GLU A 153 -10.27 7.44 5.01
N ARG A 154 -8.96 7.21 4.84
CA ARG A 154 -8.36 6.60 3.64
C ARG A 154 -7.88 5.17 3.84
N ARG A 155 -8.41 4.46 4.85
CA ARG A 155 -7.97 3.10 5.22
C ARG A 155 -7.90 2.12 4.04
N GLY A 156 -8.89 2.18 3.13
CA GLY A 156 -8.95 1.33 1.94
C GLY A 156 -7.92 1.63 0.85
N SER A 157 -7.13 2.71 0.99
CA SER A 157 -6.04 3.06 0.07
C SER A 157 -4.69 2.47 0.47
N PHE A 158 -4.56 1.97 1.71
CA PHE A 158 -3.30 1.37 2.20
C PHE A 158 -3.18 -0.14 1.93
N ALA A 159 -4.21 -0.75 1.33
CA ALA A 159 -4.22 -2.14 0.90
C ALA A 159 -5.15 -2.33 -0.33
N PRO A 160 -4.88 -3.30 -1.22
CA PRO A 160 -3.67 -4.14 -1.25
C PRO A 160 -2.41 -3.33 -1.59
N ALA A 161 -1.23 -3.95 -1.48
CA ALA A 161 0.05 -3.27 -1.72
C ALA A 161 0.11 -2.59 -3.09
N ALA A 162 -0.47 -3.19 -4.14
CA ALA A 162 -0.54 -2.61 -5.48
C ALA A 162 -1.35 -1.29 -5.52
N ARG A 163 -2.50 -1.24 -4.84
CA ARG A 163 -3.30 -0.01 -4.71
C ARG A 163 -2.53 1.07 -3.99
N TRP A 164 -1.91 0.71 -2.87
CA TRP A 164 -1.10 1.64 -2.12
C TRP A 164 0.08 2.14 -2.94
N GLY A 165 0.81 1.24 -3.63
CA GLY A 165 1.92 1.59 -4.50
C GLY A 165 1.52 2.54 -5.63
N ALA A 166 0.37 2.31 -6.28
CA ALA A 166 -0.17 3.21 -7.30
C ALA A 166 -0.56 4.58 -6.72
N THR A 167 -1.29 4.59 -5.60
CA THR A 167 -1.67 5.81 -4.88
C THR A 167 -0.45 6.62 -4.49
N LEU A 168 0.54 5.94 -3.92
CA LEU A 168 1.82 6.49 -3.53
C LEU A 168 2.55 7.10 -4.72
N TRP A 169 2.65 6.37 -5.83
CA TRP A 169 3.33 6.84 -7.01
C TRP A 169 2.76 8.15 -7.53
N SER A 170 1.43 8.27 -7.57
CA SER A 170 0.76 9.52 -7.96
C SER A 170 0.80 10.61 -6.87
N HIS A 171 0.89 10.24 -5.59
CA HIS A 171 0.87 11.21 -4.48
C HIS A 171 2.25 11.80 -4.16
N THR A 172 3.32 11.06 -4.44
CA THR A 172 4.68 11.39 -3.99
C THR A 172 5.18 12.78 -4.44
N PRO A 173 5.06 13.19 -5.72
CA PRO A 173 5.51 14.51 -6.12
C PRO A 173 4.81 15.64 -5.37
N ARG A 174 3.51 15.48 -5.06
CA ARG A 174 2.74 16.44 -4.26
C ARG A 174 3.22 16.47 -2.81
N MET A 175 3.44 15.32 -2.18
CA MET A 175 3.95 15.28 -0.80
C MET A 175 5.35 15.89 -0.71
N ALA A 176 6.23 15.61 -1.68
CA ALA A 176 7.56 16.22 -1.76
C ALA A 176 7.48 17.75 -1.90
N ALA A 177 6.61 18.25 -2.78
CA ALA A 177 6.42 19.69 -2.97
C ALA A 177 5.90 20.38 -1.69
N VAL A 178 4.89 19.81 -1.03
CA VAL A 178 4.36 20.33 0.23
C VAL A 178 5.40 20.25 1.35
N ALA A 179 6.21 19.19 1.38
CA ALA A 179 7.27 19.04 2.36
C ALA A 179 8.28 20.19 2.29
N ILE A 180 8.71 20.54 1.07
CA ILE A 180 9.58 21.69 0.81
C ILE A 180 8.90 23.00 1.27
N GLN A 181 7.65 23.24 0.86
CA GLN A 181 6.91 24.46 1.22
C GLN A 181 6.75 24.65 2.73
N ARG A 182 6.63 23.54 3.48
CA ARG A 182 6.42 23.55 4.93
C ARG A 182 7.72 23.42 5.73
N GLY A 183 8.88 23.36 5.07
CA GLY A 183 10.16 23.16 5.76
C GLY A 183 10.24 21.85 6.54
N VAL A 184 9.53 20.80 6.08
CA VAL A 184 9.57 19.48 6.70
C VAL A 184 10.37 18.52 5.83
N LEU A 185 11.11 17.62 6.46
CA LEU A 185 11.85 16.58 5.74
C LEU A 185 10.86 15.58 5.12
N TYR A 186 11.10 15.23 3.86
CA TYR A 186 10.40 14.13 3.22
C TYR A 186 10.71 12.83 3.98
N PRO A 187 9.71 12.12 4.51
CA PRO A 187 9.97 11.01 5.42
C PRO A 187 10.65 9.86 4.69
N ARG A 188 11.56 9.17 5.39
CA ARG A 188 12.27 8.00 4.87
C ARG A 188 11.98 6.79 5.76
N PHE A 189 11.82 5.64 5.11
CA PHE A 189 11.51 4.38 5.79
C PHE A 189 12.66 3.37 5.63
N ALA A 190 12.99 2.66 6.70
CA ALA A 190 13.99 1.60 6.72
C ALA A 190 13.39 0.30 7.27
N GLY A 191 13.86 -0.85 6.76
CA GLY A 191 13.34 -2.16 7.15
C GLY A 191 11.82 -2.21 7.11
N ASP A 192 11.22 -2.62 8.23
CA ASP A 192 9.77 -2.86 8.33
C ASP A 192 8.96 -1.61 8.67
N GLU A 193 9.58 -0.43 8.80
CA GLU A 193 8.89 0.80 9.22
C GLU A 193 7.67 1.14 8.33
N MET A 194 7.80 0.93 7.01
CA MET A 194 6.69 1.15 6.08
C MET A 194 5.56 0.15 6.31
N GLY A 195 5.88 -1.14 6.42
CA GLY A 195 4.89 -2.18 6.70
C GLY A 195 4.14 -1.93 8.00
N ASN A 196 4.86 -1.55 9.06
CA ASN A 196 4.29 -1.20 10.36
C ASN A 196 3.34 0.00 10.27
N LEU A 197 3.77 1.10 9.62
CA LEU A 197 2.93 2.28 9.42
C LEU A 197 1.64 1.93 8.67
N LEU A 198 1.74 1.22 7.56
CA LEU A 198 0.57 0.86 6.75
C LEU A 198 -0.34 -0.13 7.47
N GLY A 199 0.23 -1.04 8.25
CA GLY A 199 -0.50 -1.93 9.17
C GLY A 199 -1.36 -1.14 10.15
N PHE A 200 -0.76 -0.14 10.82
CA PHE A 200 -1.48 0.72 11.74
C PHE A 200 -2.59 1.54 11.05
N LEU A 201 -2.25 2.16 9.91
CA LEU A 201 -3.17 3.01 9.15
C LEU A 201 -4.39 2.24 8.63
N ARG A 202 -4.20 1.03 8.06
CA ARG A 202 -5.32 0.20 7.58
C ARG A 202 -6.15 -0.40 8.71
N GLY A 203 -5.51 -0.71 9.85
CA GLY A 203 -6.16 -1.24 11.04
C GLY A 203 -7.03 -0.21 11.79
N GLY A 204 -7.03 1.06 11.37
CA GLY A 204 -7.79 2.12 12.03
C GLY A 204 -7.28 2.43 13.45
N GLY A 205 -6.02 2.13 13.73
CA GLY A 205 -5.39 2.39 15.02
C GLY A 205 -5.87 1.50 16.17
N ALA A 206 -6.36 0.30 15.89
CA ALA A 206 -6.45 -0.73 16.92
C ALA A 206 -5.04 -1.25 17.22
N ALA A 207 -4.43 -0.79 18.31
CA ALA A 207 -3.50 -1.64 19.06
C ALA A 207 -4.35 -2.67 19.84
N PRO A 208 -3.83 -3.86 20.18
CA PRO A 208 -4.53 -4.83 21.02
C PRO A 208 -5.03 -4.21 22.33
#